data_AF-A0A517YWN7-F1
#
_entry.id   AF-A0A517YWN7-F1
#
_cell.length_a   1.000
_cell.length_b   1.000
_cell.length_c   1.000
_cell.angle_alpha   90.00
_cell.angle_beta   90.00
_cell.angle_gamma   90.00
#
_symmetry.space_group_name_H-M   'P 1'
#
loop_
_entity.id
_entity.type
_entity.pdbx_description
1 polymer ?
#
loop_
_entity_poly.entity_id
_entity_poly.type
_entity_poly.pdbx_seq_one_letter_code
_entity_poly.pdbx_strand_id
1 'polypeptide(L)'
;MKVRKKTHEERLSRIGEDCRSGGAARAELELFSWLRDVDCPIEARVLLGAMWAKRGEIKAARGLFRHVHEKGAAQCDSTSLQLLISLLMSCDLMAAARKLGQAIYDTWGDRAEVLQWLKLMEVPGAETLGMVHEHEAEQLANELRVQFANDAGMVWSLVYALKHEMKVKSALLLRKGLLRVVDGIVNDQAKVIACWSLAELAMLMGDHEDVRKWAEAGLSIDPYHAAMAILLSQTGEPIATNIAREKLEVVAEAHPAYPDVRSALIRRQFADGYIHDANRAIDEWLKNDPGNRLAEKLRDNASATETHEGVAA
;
A
#
# COMPACT_ATOMS: atom_id res chain seq x y z
N MET A 1 15.11 -4.96 11.69
CA MET A 1 14.70 -3.58 11.34
C MET A 1 13.49 -2.99 12.09
N LYS A 2 12.69 -3.74 12.88
CA LYS A 2 11.48 -3.20 13.56
C LYS A 2 11.71 -2.27 14.76
N VAL A 3 12.91 -2.28 15.36
CA VAL A 3 13.22 -1.47 16.56
C VAL A 3 13.42 0.03 16.23
N ARG A 4 13.79 0.37 14.99
CA ARG A 4 14.07 1.76 14.56
C ARG A 4 12.82 2.60 14.27
N LYS A 5 11.75 2.01 13.72
CA LYS A 5 10.50 2.77 13.44
C LYS A 5 9.83 3.26 14.72
N LYS A 6 9.80 2.41 15.75
CA LYS A 6 9.18 2.72 17.04
C LYS A 6 9.83 3.91 17.73
N THR A 7 11.16 4.04 17.62
CA THR A 7 11.92 5.18 18.18
C THR A 7 11.72 6.48 17.40
N HIS A 8 11.44 6.42 16.09
CA HIS A 8 11.15 7.62 15.29
C HIS A 8 9.76 8.18 15.58
N GLU A 9 8.73 7.32 15.68
CA GLU A 9 7.37 7.73 16.01
C GLU A 9 7.27 8.32 17.42
N GLU A 10 7.89 7.68 18.42
CA GLU A 10 7.95 8.19 19.79
C GLU A 10 8.64 9.55 19.86
N ARG A 11 9.75 9.72 19.11
CA ARG A 11 10.48 10.98 19.02
C ARG A 11 9.65 12.07 18.34
N LEU A 12 8.99 11.77 17.22
CA LEU A 12 8.09 12.71 16.52
C LEU A 12 6.90 13.11 17.39
N SER A 13 6.31 12.17 18.12
CA SER A 13 5.19 12.44 19.03
C SER A 13 5.60 13.40 20.15
N ARG A 14 6.76 13.17 20.78
CA ARG A 14 7.34 14.08 21.78
C ARG A 14 7.60 15.47 21.20
N ILE A 15 8.24 15.56 20.04
CA ILE A 15 8.52 16.84 19.36
C ILE A 15 7.20 17.58 19.05
N GLY A 16 6.17 16.85 18.63
CA GLY A 16 4.83 17.41 18.41
C GLY A 16 4.19 17.95 19.69
N GLU A 17 4.42 17.29 20.82
CA GLU A 17 3.96 17.73 22.14
C GLU A 17 4.70 18.99 22.61
N ASP A 18 6.02 19.05 22.40
CA ASP A 18 6.84 20.24 22.66
C ASP A 18 6.39 21.43 21.80
N CYS A 19 6.03 21.20 20.53
CA CYS A 19 5.46 22.23 19.66
C CYS A 19 4.13 22.79 20.20
N ARG A 20 3.29 21.95 20.82
CA ARG A 20 1.99 22.36 21.39
C ARG A 20 2.12 23.06 22.74
N SER A 21 3.11 22.69 23.55
CA SER A 21 3.32 23.21 24.91
C SER A 21 4.16 24.50 24.98
N GLY A 22 4.51 25.08 23.82
CA GLY A 22 5.31 26.32 23.74
C GLY A 22 6.82 26.10 23.60
N GLY A 23 7.27 24.85 23.53
CA GLY A 23 8.67 24.45 23.30
C GLY A 23 9.13 24.50 21.84
N ALA A 24 8.55 25.36 21.00
CA ALA A 24 8.79 25.38 19.56
C ALA A 24 10.27 25.57 19.17
N ALA A 25 11.03 26.41 19.88
CA ALA A 25 12.46 26.60 19.59
C ALA A 25 13.30 25.34 19.86
N ARG A 26 12.94 24.58 20.90
CA ARG A 26 13.59 23.30 21.23
C ARG A 26 13.26 22.24 20.21
N ALA A 27 11.98 22.10 19.87
CA ALA A 27 11.49 21.18 18.85
C ALA A 27 12.18 21.42 17.51
N GLU A 28 12.37 22.69 17.13
CA GLU A 28 13.08 23.03 15.90
C GLU A 28 14.56 22.64 15.93
N LEU A 29 15.29 22.98 17.00
CA LEU A 29 16.69 22.59 17.14
C LEU A 29 16.86 21.07 17.05
N GLU A 30 15.94 20.34 17.67
CA GLU A 30 15.94 18.89 17.62
C GLU A 30 15.69 18.37 16.19
N LEU A 31 14.68 18.88 15.49
CA LEU A 31 14.39 18.53 14.10
C LEU A 31 15.53 18.90 13.14
N PHE A 32 16.16 20.06 13.36
CA PHE A 32 17.31 20.51 12.58
C PHE A 32 18.54 19.63 12.80
N SER A 33 18.76 19.17 14.03
CA SER A 33 19.81 18.21 14.32
C SER A 33 19.54 16.87 13.62
N TRP A 34 18.29 16.42 13.65
CA TRP A 34 17.86 15.16 13.03
C TRP A 34 17.97 15.19 11.50
N LEU A 35 17.83 16.36 10.87
CA LEU A 35 17.99 16.52 9.42
C LEU A 35 19.36 16.04 8.90
N ARG A 36 20.39 16.06 9.77
CA ARG A 36 21.76 15.64 9.42
C ARG A 36 21.94 14.13 9.45
N ASP A 37 21.02 13.40 10.08
CA ASP A 37 21.08 11.95 10.15
C ASP A 37 20.60 11.33 8.83
N VAL A 38 21.29 10.28 8.38
CA VAL A 38 20.94 9.52 7.17
C VAL A 38 19.53 8.92 7.28
N ASP A 39 19.12 8.56 8.50
CA ASP A 39 17.84 7.91 8.82
C ASP A 39 16.73 8.91 9.19
N CYS A 40 16.90 10.20 8.92
CA CYS A 40 15.86 11.19 9.23
C CYS A 40 14.55 10.83 8.50
N PRO A 41 13.42 10.72 9.21
CA PRO A 41 12.12 10.43 8.59
C PRO A 41 11.61 11.63 7.79
N ILE A 42 10.73 11.39 6.83
CA ILE A 42 10.22 12.44 5.94
C ILE A 42 9.31 13.40 6.72
N GLU A 43 8.56 12.86 7.67
CA GLU A 43 7.66 13.55 8.59
C GLU A 43 8.41 14.60 9.42
N ALA A 44 9.63 14.31 9.87
CA ALA A 44 10.49 15.28 10.56
C ALA A 44 10.87 16.46 9.65
N ARG A 45 11.18 16.19 8.37
CA ARG A 45 11.48 17.23 7.38
C ARG A 45 10.26 18.09 7.09
N VAL A 46 9.08 17.47 7.01
CA VAL A 46 7.80 18.16 6.79
C VAL A 46 7.50 19.07 7.98
N LEU A 47 7.65 18.58 9.22
CA LEU A 47 7.40 19.35 10.44
C LEU A 47 8.36 20.54 10.57
N LEU A 48 9.65 20.35 10.30
CA LEU A 48 10.64 21.43 10.30
C LEU A 48 10.31 22.49 9.24
N GLY A 49 9.99 22.04 8.03
CA GLY A 49 9.55 22.93 6.94
C GLY A 49 8.32 23.75 7.32
N ALA A 50 7.35 23.15 8.02
CA ALA A 50 6.15 23.83 8.51
C ALA A 50 6.49 24.93 9.53
N MET A 51 7.42 24.66 10.44
CA MET A 51 7.89 25.62 11.43
C MET A 51 8.68 26.79 10.80
N TRP A 52 9.42 26.53 9.73
CA TRP A 52 10.09 27.56 8.93
C TRP A 52 9.10 28.37 8.08
N ALA A 53 8.06 27.75 7.54
CA ALA A 53 7.03 28.49 6.84
C ALA A 53 6.27 29.45 7.79
N LYS A 54 5.90 28.97 8.99
CA LYS A 54 5.15 29.76 9.98
C LYS A 54 5.88 31.03 10.45
N ARG A 55 7.21 31.05 10.43
CA ARG A 55 8.01 32.24 10.80
C ARG A 55 8.33 33.18 9.62
N GLY A 56 7.90 32.82 8.40
CA GLY A 56 8.21 33.57 7.18
C GLY A 56 9.50 33.15 6.46
N GLU A 57 10.19 32.09 6.89
CA GLU A 57 11.36 31.51 6.20
C GLU A 57 10.94 30.63 5.03
N ILE A 58 10.15 31.19 4.12
CA ILE A 58 9.51 30.46 3.01
C ILE A 58 10.53 29.81 2.08
N LYS A 59 11.67 30.47 1.83
CA LYS A 59 12.71 29.94 0.93
C LYS A 59 13.38 28.69 1.50
N ALA A 60 13.65 28.66 2.81
CA ALA A 60 14.23 27.50 3.48
C ALA A 60 13.22 26.33 3.54
N ALA A 61 11.96 26.63 3.87
CA ALA A 61 10.87 25.65 3.88
C ALA A 61 10.70 25.00 2.49
N ARG A 62 10.71 25.79 1.41
CA ARG A 62 10.65 25.29 0.02
C ARG A 62 11.80 24.33 -0.32
N GLY A 63 13.00 24.56 0.19
CA GLY A 63 14.16 23.68 -0.02
C GLY A 63 13.95 22.29 0.60
N LEU A 64 13.42 22.23 1.82
CA LEU A 64 13.07 20.98 2.49
C LEU A 64 11.95 20.23 1.75
N PHE A 65 10.90 20.94 1.35
CA PHE A 65 9.75 20.31 0.69
C PHE A 65 10.08 19.78 -0.71
N ARG A 66 10.97 20.43 -1.45
CA ARG A 66 11.47 19.89 -2.72
C ARG A 66 12.14 18.53 -2.51
N HIS A 67 12.94 18.39 -1.46
CA HIS A 67 13.59 17.14 -1.13
C HIS A 67 12.59 16.03 -0.75
N VAL A 68 11.55 16.37 0.02
CA VAL A 68 10.46 15.45 0.37
C VAL A 68 9.70 14.98 -0.87
N HIS A 69 9.37 15.91 -1.77
CA HIS A 69 8.68 15.63 -3.01
C HIS A 69 9.50 14.72 -3.95
N GLU A 70 10.80 14.97 -4.07
CA GLU A 70 11.69 14.23 -4.97
C GLU A 70 12.05 12.83 -4.46
N LYS A 71 12.09 12.61 -3.14
CA LYS A 71 12.63 11.37 -2.55
C LYS A 71 11.67 10.55 -1.70
N GLY A 72 10.50 11.07 -1.34
CA GLY A 72 9.74 10.53 -0.21
C GLY A 72 8.22 10.56 -0.29
N ALA A 73 7.62 11.17 -1.30
CA ALA A 73 6.16 11.38 -1.32
C ALA A 73 5.33 10.07 -1.19
N ALA A 74 5.83 8.96 -1.74
CA ALA A 74 5.18 7.64 -1.67
C ALA A 74 5.31 6.95 -0.30
N GLN A 75 6.18 7.44 0.57
CA GLN A 75 6.44 6.87 1.91
C GLN A 75 5.79 7.69 3.03
N CYS A 76 5.21 8.84 2.72
CA CYS A 76 4.50 9.68 3.66
C CYS A 76 3.13 9.10 4.00
N ASP A 77 2.70 9.26 5.25
CA ASP A 77 1.30 9.08 5.62
C ASP A 77 0.40 10.22 5.08
N SER A 78 -0.92 10.01 5.15
CA SER A 78 -1.90 10.96 4.66
C SER A 78 -1.80 12.32 5.37
N THR A 79 -1.57 12.33 6.68
CA THR A 79 -1.48 13.56 7.49
C THR A 79 -0.27 14.41 7.08
N SER A 80 0.89 13.79 6.85
CA SER A 80 2.10 14.50 6.41
C SER A 80 1.94 15.09 5.02
N LEU A 81 1.25 14.38 4.12
CA LEU A 81 0.91 14.91 2.80
C LEU A 81 -0.10 16.06 2.87
N GLN A 82 -1.14 15.98 3.71
CA GLN A 82 -2.09 17.07 3.94
C GLN A 82 -1.40 18.34 4.44
N LEU A 83 -0.49 18.20 5.42
CA LEU A 83 0.31 19.31 5.92
C LEU A 83 1.20 19.90 4.83
N LEU A 84 1.89 19.05 4.07
CA LEU A 84 2.74 19.47 2.97
C LEU A 84 1.96 20.23 1.88
N ILE A 85 0.78 19.73 1.49
CA ILE A 85 -0.10 20.40 0.52
C ILE A 85 -0.55 21.77 1.05
N SER A 86 -1.00 21.84 2.30
CA SER A 86 -1.43 23.11 2.92
C SER A 86 -0.33 24.17 2.91
N LEU A 87 0.90 23.74 3.18
CA LEU A 87 2.08 24.62 3.22
C LEU A 87 2.51 25.04 1.82
N LEU A 88 2.42 24.16 0.83
CA LEU A 88 2.68 24.52 -0.56
C LEU A 88 1.66 25.55 -1.06
N MET A 89 0.39 25.41 -0.68
CA MET A 89 -0.65 26.38 -1.01
C MET A 89 -0.40 27.74 -0.34
N SER A 90 -0.04 27.77 0.95
CA SER A 90 0.27 29.03 1.65
C SER A 90 1.54 29.71 1.11
N CYS A 91 2.42 28.94 0.46
CA CYS A 91 3.60 29.43 -0.23
C CYS A 91 3.35 29.74 -1.73
N ASP A 92 2.10 29.75 -2.21
CA ASP A 92 1.73 29.96 -3.62
C ASP A 92 2.43 29.01 -4.61
N LEU A 93 2.73 27.79 -4.17
CA LEU A 93 3.28 26.72 -5.01
C LEU A 93 2.15 25.79 -5.48
N MET A 94 1.15 26.37 -6.13
CA MET A 94 -0.10 25.70 -6.51
C MET A 94 0.11 24.47 -7.41
N ALA A 95 1.10 24.50 -8.31
CA ALA A 95 1.40 23.36 -9.17
C ALA A 95 1.93 22.13 -8.40
N ALA A 96 2.74 22.36 -7.36
CA ALA A 96 3.25 21.29 -6.50
C ALA A 96 2.16 20.78 -5.54
N ALA A 97 1.36 21.69 -4.98
CA ALA A 97 0.19 21.35 -4.17
C ALA A 97 -0.81 20.49 -4.96
N ARG A 98 -1.09 20.84 -6.22
CA ARG A 98 -1.93 20.03 -7.12
C ARG A 98 -1.38 18.63 -7.34
N LYS A 99 -0.07 18.51 -7.62
CA LYS A 99 0.56 17.20 -7.87
C LYS A 99 0.48 16.29 -6.65
N LEU A 100 0.67 16.83 -5.45
CA LEU A 100 0.52 16.09 -4.21
C LEU A 100 -0.95 15.85 -3.83
N GLY A 101 -1.85 16.77 -4.17
CA GLY A 101 -3.30 16.60 -4.07
C GLY A 101 -3.80 15.43 -4.90
N GLN A 102 -3.26 15.25 -6.11
CA GLN A 102 -3.51 14.04 -6.91
C GLN A 102 -2.93 12.80 -6.24
N ALA A 103 -1.69 12.85 -5.75
CA ALA A 103 -1.06 11.71 -5.09
C ALA A 103 -1.85 11.25 -3.85
N ILE A 104 -2.30 12.18 -2.98
CA ILE A 104 -3.08 11.82 -1.80
C ILE A 104 -4.48 11.31 -2.18
N TYR A 105 -5.07 11.82 -3.27
CA TYR A 105 -6.34 11.31 -3.81
C TYR A 105 -6.18 9.90 -4.41
N ASP A 106 -5.10 9.63 -5.13
CA ASP A 106 -4.87 8.33 -5.76
C ASP A 106 -4.67 7.23 -4.72
N THR A 107 -4.04 7.56 -3.59
CA THR A 107 -3.73 6.59 -2.53
C THR A 107 -4.83 6.49 -1.46
N TRP A 108 -5.52 7.58 -1.11
CA TRP A 108 -6.53 7.60 -0.02
C TRP A 108 -7.85 8.30 -0.39
N GLY A 109 -8.13 8.50 -1.67
CA GLY A 109 -9.35 9.18 -2.15
C GLY A 109 -10.65 8.39 -1.95
N ASP A 110 -10.58 7.18 -1.41
CA ASP A 110 -11.70 6.40 -0.92
C ASP A 110 -12.14 6.82 0.49
N ARG A 111 -11.24 7.41 1.29
CA ARG A 111 -11.52 7.90 2.64
C ARG A 111 -12.31 9.21 2.58
N ALA A 112 -13.51 9.22 3.18
CA ALA A 112 -14.39 10.38 3.22
C ALA A 112 -13.70 11.63 3.80
N GLU A 113 -12.87 11.44 4.82
CA GLU A 113 -12.10 12.51 5.47
C GLU A 113 -11.10 13.17 4.52
N VAL A 114 -10.39 12.40 3.68
CA VAL A 114 -9.41 12.92 2.71
C VAL A 114 -10.12 13.68 1.60
N LEU A 115 -11.23 13.14 1.08
CA LEU A 115 -12.05 13.82 0.08
C LEU A 115 -12.64 15.12 0.61
N GLN A 116 -13.18 15.11 1.84
CA GLN A 116 -13.74 16.28 2.47
C GLN A 116 -12.67 17.34 2.71
N TRP A 117 -11.48 16.92 3.16
CA TRP A 117 -10.34 17.80 3.37
C TRP A 117 -9.84 18.45 2.06
N LEU A 118 -9.67 17.67 0.99
CA LEU A 118 -9.26 18.18 -0.33
C LEU A 118 -10.23 19.24 -0.87
N LYS A 119 -11.54 19.05 -0.63
CA LYS A 119 -12.59 20.02 -0.98
C LYS A 119 -12.54 21.26 -0.09
N LEU A 120 -12.46 21.09 1.22
CA LEU A 120 -12.43 22.19 2.19
C LEU A 120 -11.22 23.10 2.00
N MET A 121 -10.08 22.50 1.66
CA MET A 121 -8.83 23.23 1.43
C MET A 121 -8.74 23.83 0.02
N GLU A 122 -9.75 23.62 -0.85
CA GLU A 122 -9.76 24.10 -2.23
C GLU A 122 -8.46 23.78 -2.99
N VAL A 123 -7.95 22.56 -2.81
CA VAL A 123 -6.65 22.19 -3.41
C VAL A 123 -6.73 22.36 -4.93
N PRO A 124 -5.81 23.11 -5.58
CA PRO A 124 -5.92 23.41 -7.00
C PRO A 124 -6.05 22.15 -7.84
N GLY A 125 -7.10 22.09 -8.64
CA GLY A 125 -7.41 20.92 -9.46
C GLY A 125 -8.15 19.80 -8.74
N ALA A 126 -8.49 19.93 -7.44
CA ALA A 126 -9.36 19.01 -6.69
C ALA A 126 -10.67 18.70 -7.43
N GLU A 127 -11.24 19.70 -8.09
CA GLU A 127 -12.44 19.57 -8.92
C GLU A 127 -12.22 18.70 -10.17
N THR A 128 -10.98 18.60 -10.63
CA THR A 128 -10.55 17.82 -11.81
C THR A 128 -9.86 16.50 -11.47
N LEU A 129 -9.59 16.22 -10.17
CA LEU A 129 -8.90 15.01 -9.72
C LEU A 129 -9.80 13.80 -9.89
N GLY A 130 -9.83 13.21 -11.08
CA GLY A 130 -10.35 11.88 -11.36
C GLY A 130 -11.66 11.53 -10.65
N MET A 131 -12.51 12.52 -10.33
CA MET A 131 -13.58 12.35 -9.38
C MET A 131 -14.58 11.43 -10.01
N VAL A 132 -14.58 10.19 -9.57
CA VAL A 132 -15.66 9.27 -9.87
C VAL A 132 -16.88 9.83 -9.19
N HIS A 133 -17.78 10.39 -9.99
CA HIS A 133 -19.04 10.91 -9.49
C HIS A 133 -19.85 9.75 -8.94
N GLU A 134 -20.57 9.97 -7.85
CA GLU A 134 -21.42 8.95 -7.22
C GLU A 134 -22.42 8.35 -8.22
N HIS A 135 -22.91 9.17 -9.17
CA HIS A 135 -23.77 8.71 -10.25
C HIS A 135 -23.07 7.76 -11.23
N GLU A 136 -21.82 8.03 -11.63
CA GLU A 136 -21.04 7.13 -12.50
C GLU A 136 -20.81 5.78 -11.79
N ALA A 137 -20.50 5.82 -10.50
CA ALA A 137 -20.31 4.62 -9.69
C ALA A 137 -21.61 3.81 -9.53
N GLU A 138 -22.76 4.47 -9.35
CA GLU A 138 -24.06 3.80 -9.26
C GLU A 138 -24.50 3.22 -10.61
N GLN A 139 -24.25 3.91 -11.72
CA GLN A 139 -24.49 3.37 -13.06
C GLN A 139 -23.67 2.09 -13.29
N LEU A 140 -22.37 2.13 -13.01
CA LEU A 140 -21.53 0.94 -13.12
C LEU A 140 -21.98 -0.16 -12.14
N ALA A 141 -22.36 0.18 -10.91
CA ALA A 141 -22.88 -0.80 -9.96
C ALA A 141 -24.13 -1.52 -10.50
N ASN A 142 -25.05 -0.79 -11.14
CA ASN A 142 -26.22 -1.39 -11.78
C ASN A 142 -25.83 -2.34 -12.92
N GLU A 143 -24.88 -1.96 -13.76
CA GLU A 143 -24.35 -2.84 -14.81
C GLU A 143 -23.69 -4.09 -14.22
N LEU A 144 -22.86 -3.92 -13.18
CA LEU A 144 -22.19 -5.02 -12.50
C LEU A 144 -23.17 -5.99 -11.85
N ARG A 145 -24.28 -5.52 -11.24
CA ARG A 145 -25.34 -6.38 -10.69
C ARG A 145 -25.89 -7.32 -11.76
N VAL A 146 -26.15 -6.79 -12.96
CA VAL A 146 -26.62 -7.57 -14.10
C VAL A 146 -25.54 -8.54 -14.59
N GLN A 147 -24.28 -8.10 -14.65
CA GLN A 147 -23.17 -8.96 -15.08
C GLN A 147 -22.92 -10.11 -14.11
N PHE A 148 -22.88 -9.88 -12.80
CA PHE A 148 -22.69 -10.96 -11.83
C PHE A 148 -23.81 -12.00 -11.84
N ALA A 149 -25.03 -11.62 -12.24
CA ALA A 149 -26.13 -12.56 -12.43
C ALA A 149 -25.98 -13.44 -13.69
N ASN A 150 -25.26 -12.97 -14.71
CA ASN A 150 -25.16 -13.62 -16.01
C ASN A 150 -23.79 -14.27 -16.26
N ASP A 151 -22.70 -13.54 -16.01
CA ASP A 151 -21.31 -13.95 -16.18
C ASP A 151 -20.37 -13.12 -15.29
N ALA A 152 -19.99 -13.70 -14.14
CA ALA A 152 -19.03 -13.08 -13.22
C ALA A 152 -17.61 -12.94 -13.81
N GLY A 153 -17.25 -13.69 -14.85
CA GLY A 153 -15.92 -13.69 -15.45
C GLY A 153 -15.53 -12.38 -16.16
N MET A 154 -16.52 -11.60 -16.62
CA MET A 154 -16.27 -10.32 -17.27
C MET A 154 -15.56 -9.32 -16.34
N VAL A 155 -15.91 -9.31 -15.05
CA VAL A 155 -15.32 -8.40 -14.06
C VAL A 155 -13.81 -8.63 -13.93
N TRP A 156 -13.39 -9.89 -13.91
CA TRP A 156 -11.97 -10.23 -13.84
C TRP A 156 -11.20 -9.76 -15.08
N SER A 157 -11.83 -9.82 -16.26
CA SER A 157 -11.23 -9.34 -17.51
C SER A 157 -10.98 -7.83 -17.48
N LEU A 158 -11.87 -7.05 -16.86
CA LEU A 158 -11.68 -5.61 -16.66
C LEU A 158 -10.51 -5.32 -15.72
N VAL A 159 -10.40 -6.05 -14.61
CA VAL A 159 -9.27 -5.92 -13.68
C VAL A 159 -7.97 -6.29 -14.39
N TYR A 160 -7.95 -7.39 -15.16
CA TYR A 160 -6.78 -7.81 -15.91
C TYR A 160 -6.34 -6.76 -16.94
N ALA A 161 -7.27 -6.11 -17.64
CA ALA A 161 -6.96 -5.00 -18.54
C ALA A 161 -6.29 -3.83 -17.80
N LEU A 162 -6.76 -3.50 -16.59
CA LEU A 162 -6.17 -2.45 -15.76
C LEU A 162 -4.78 -2.80 -15.21
N LYS A 163 -4.44 -4.08 -15.07
CA LYS A 163 -3.08 -4.51 -14.70
C LYS A 163 -2.04 -4.24 -15.79
N HIS A 164 -2.46 -4.25 -17.06
CA HIS A 164 -1.58 -3.96 -18.21
C HIS A 164 -1.46 -2.45 -18.49
N GLU A 165 -2.59 -1.73 -18.43
CA GLU A 165 -2.63 -0.29 -18.65
C GLU A 165 -3.47 0.38 -17.56
N MET A 166 -2.80 0.74 -16.46
CA MET A 166 -3.48 1.32 -15.31
C MET A 166 -4.01 2.72 -15.62
N LYS A 167 -5.33 2.82 -15.72
CA LYS A 167 -6.07 4.09 -15.75
C LYS A 167 -6.70 4.33 -14.37
N VAL A 168 -6.12 5.25 -13.60
CA VAL A 168 -6.50 5.48 -12.18
C VAL A 168 -8.00 5.73 -12.02
N LYS A 169 -8.61 6.61 -12.84
CA LYS A 169 -10.07 6.86 -12.80
C LYS A 169 -10.88 5.58 -13.03
N SER A 170 -10.46 4.73 -13.98
CA SER A 170 -11.16 3.48 -14.29
C SER A 170 -11.03 2.45 -13.17
N ALA A 171 -9.85 2.33 -12.56
CA ALA A 171 -9.64 1.47 -11.40
C ALA A 171 -10.48 1.92 -10.19
N LEU A 172 -10.51 3.23 -9.91
CA LEU A 172 -11.35 3.82 -8.86
C LEU A 172 -12.84 3.60 -9.14
N LEU A 173 -13.28 3.80 -10.38
CA LEU A 173 -14.68 3.63 -10.77
C LEU A 173 -15.10 2.17 -10.60
N LEU A 174 -14.29 1.23 -11.07
CA LEU A 174 -14.55 -0.20 -10.92
C LEU A 174 -14.56 -0.63 -9.46
N ARG A 175 -13.59 -0.19 -8.65
CA ARG A 175 -13.56 -0.46 -7.20
C ARG A 175 -14.83 0.07 -6.52
N LYS A 176 -15.21 1.32 -6.78
CA LYS A 176 -16.43 1.93 -6.25
C LYS A 176 -17.70 1.18 -6.68
N GLY A 177 -17.80 0.79 -7.95
CA GLY A 177 -18.92 0.00 -8.45
C GLY A 177 -19.02 -1.36 -7.75
N LEU A 178 -17.89 -2.06 -7.62
CA LEU A 178 -17.81 -3.37 -6.96
C LEU A 178 -18.19 -3.33 -5.48
N LEU A 179 -17.71 -2.33 -4.75
CA LEU A 179 -18.05 -2.14 -3.33
C LEU A 179 -19.56 -1.99 -3.09
N ARG A 180 -20.32 -1.44 -4.05
CA ARG A 180 -21.78 -1.26 -3.95
C ARG A 180 -22.58 -2.53 -4.24
N VAL A 181 -21.95 -3.56 -4.81
CA VAL A 181 -22.64 -4.77 -5.24
C VAL A 181 -22.23 -6.00 -4.46
N VAL A 182 -20.99 -6.05 -3.94
CA VAL A 182 -20.39 -7.25 -3.33
C VAL A 182 -21.24 -7.89 -2.22
N ASP A 183 -21.85 -7.07 -1.35
CA ASP A 183 -22.69 -7.56 -0.26
C ASP A 183 -24.05 -8.12 -0.74
N GLY A 184 -24.50 -7.68 -1.92
CA GLY A 184 -25.75 -8.14 -2.54
C GLY A 184 -25.58 -9.38 -3.43
N ILE A 185 -24.35 -9.87 -3.63
CA ILE A 185 -24.11 -11.08 -4.43
C ILE A 185 -24.47 -12.31 -3.60
N VAL A 186 -25.47 -13.06 -4.07
CA VAL A 186 -25.97 -14.28 -3.42
C VAL A 186 -25.14 -15.51 -3.78
N ASN A 187 -24.57 -15.56 -4.98
CA ASN A 187 -23.79 -16.69 -5.45
C ASN A 187 -22.34 -16.63 -4.90
N ASP A 188 -21.93 -17.67 -4.18
CA ASP A 188 -20.60 -17.71 -3.54
C ASP A 188 -19.44 -17.60 -4.53
N GLN A 189 -19.52 -18.25 -5.69
CA GLN A 189 -18.48 -18.17 -6.72
C GLN A 189 -18.35 -16.75 -7.28
N ALA A 190 -19.48 -16.10 -7.56
CA ALA A 190 -19.50 -14.69 -7.99
C ALA A 190 -18.97 -13.76 -6.89
N LYS A 191 -19.27 -14.05 -5.63
CA LYS A 191 -18.78 -13.29 -4.48
C LYS A 191 -17.27 -13.44 -4.28
N VAL A 192 -16.74 -14.65 -4.45
CA VAL A 192 -15.29 -14.94 -4.50
C VAL A 192 -14.62 -14.12 -5.60
N ILE A 193 -15.19 -14.09 -6.81
CA ILE A 193 -14.66 -13.28 -7.92
C ILE A 193 -14.69 -11.78 -7.60
N ALA A 194 -15.75 -11.29 -6.97
CA ALA A 194 -15.86 -9.89 -6.55
C ALA A 194 -14.80 -9.54 -5.50
N CYS A 195 -14.62 -10.37 -4.47
CA CYS A 195 -13.59 -10.20 -3.45
C CYS A 195 -12.18 -10.22 -4.07
N TRP A 196 -11.90 -11.17 -4.96
CA TRP A 196 -10.61 -11.24 -5.66
C TRP A 196 -10.35 -9.98 -6.50
N SER A 197 -11.36 -9.53 -7.24
CA SER A 197 -11.29 -8.33 -8.07
C SER A 197 -11.02 -7.06 -7.23
N LEU A 198 -11.69 -6.94 -6.08
CA LEU A 198 -11.46 -5.84 -5.13
C LEU A 198 -10.05 -5.87 -4.55
N ALA A 199 -9.55 -7.04 -4.17
CA ALA A 199 -8.20 -7.20 -3.65
C ALA A 199 -7.13 -6.86 -4.71
N GLU A 200 -7.31 -7.29 -5.96
CA GLU A 200 -6.39 -6.94 -7.06
C GLU A 200 -6.39 -5.43 -7.36
N LEU A 201 -7.57 -4.79 -7.36
CA LEU A 201 -7.67 -3.34 -7.52
C LEU A 201 -7.00 -2.58 -6.37
N ALA A 202 -7.18 -3.05 -5.14
CA ALA A 202 -6.50 -2.49 -3.97
C ALA A 202 -4.98 -2.64 -4.09
N MET A 203 -4.49 -3.78 -4.58
CA MET A 203 -3.06 -4.02 -4.81
C MET A 203 -2.50 -3.07 -5.87
N LEU A 204 -3.21 -2.86 -6.98
CA LEU A 204 -2.84 -1.88 -8.01
C LEU A 204 -2.76 -0.45 -7.46
N MET A 205 -3.58 -0.12 -6.47
CA MET A 205 -3.59 1.18 -5.81
C MET A 205 -2.61 1.30 -4.63
N GLY A 206 -1.92 0.21 -4.25
CA GLY A 206 -1.01 0.18 -3.10
C GLY A 206 -1.71 0.12 -1.73
N ASP A 207 -3.00 -0.21 -1.69
CA ASP A 207 -3.82 -0.27 -0.47
C ASP A 207 -3.76 -1.67 0.16
N HIS A 208 -2.66 -1.97 0.86
CA HIS A 208 -2.41 -3.29 1.43
C HIS A 208 -3.40 -3.71 2.54
N GLU A 209 -4.02 -2.76 3.24
CA GLU A 209 -5.05 -3.08 4.24
C GLU A 209 -6.32 -3.61 3.57
N ASP A 210 -6.75 -2.95 2.49
CA ASP A 210 -7.94 -3.37 1.76
C ASP A 210 -7.68 -4.66 0.96
N VAL A 211 -6.45 -4.88 0.47
CA VAL A 211 -6.03 -6.19 -0.08
C VAL A 211 -6.27 -7.29 0.96
N ARG A 212 -5.80 -7.10 2.21
CA ARG A 212 -5.95 -8.08 3.29
C ARG A 212 -7.42 -8.36 3.55
N LYS A 213 -8.21 -7.31 3.78
CA LYS A 213 -9.65 -7.41 4.05
C LYS A 213 -10.38 -8.24 3.00
N TRP A 214 -10.19 -7.92 1.72
CA TRP A 214 -10.92 -8.58 0.63
C TRP A 214 -10.38 -9.98 0.33
N ALA A 215 -9.08 -10.20 0.44
CA ALA A 215 -8.50 -11.53 0.29
C ALA A 215 -8.96 -12.48 1.42
N GLU A 216 -8.97 -12.02 2.68
CA GLU A 216 -9.50 -12.80 3.81
C GLU A 216 -10.99 -13.09 3.65
N ALA A 217 -11.79 -12.09 3.25
CA ALA A 217 -13.21 -12.29 2.97
C ALA A 217 -13.45 -13.33 1.87
N GLY A 218 -12.68 -13.29 0.77
CA GLY A 218 -12.77 -14.29 -0.29
C GLY A 218 -12.33 -15.68 0.15
N LEU A 219 -11.21 -15.78 0.88
CA LEU A 219 -10.69 -17.04 1.43
C LEU A 219 -11.58 -17.64 2.54
N SER A 220 -12.47 -16.84 3.15
CA SER A 220 -13.49 -17.36 4.05
C SER A 220 -14.61 -18.11 3.32
N ILE A 221 -14.83 -17.80 2.04
CA ILE A 221 -15.82 -18.43 1.17
C ILE A 221 -15.19 -19.61 0.42
N ASP A 222 -14.01 -19.39 -0.20
CA ASP A 222 -13.21 -20.43 -0.87
C ASP A 222 -11.80 -20.50 -0.26
N PRO A 223 -11.57 -21.37 0.74
CA PRO A 223 -10.28 -21.49 1.43
C PRO A 223 -9.11 -21.93 0.55
N TYR A 224 -9.37 -22.51 -0.62
CA TYR A 224 -8.35 -23.06 -1.50
C TYR A 224 -8.03 -22.13 -2.69
N HIS A 225 -8.58 -20.91 -2.70
CA HIS A 225 -8.41 -19.97 -3.79
C HIS A 225 -6.96 -19.43 -3.87
N ALA A 226 -6.13 -20.12 -4.64
CA ALA A 226 -4.69 -19.90 -4.69
C ALA A 226 -4.27 -18.46 -5.02
N ALA A 227 -4.92 -17.80 -5.98
CA ALA A 227 -4.57 -16.44 -6.36
C ALA A 227 -4.77 -15.44 -5.21
N MET A 228 -5.79 -15.66 -4.35
CA MET A 228 -6.04 -14.77 -3.20
C MET A 228 -5.06 -15.02 -2.07
N ALA A 229 -4.69 -16.28 -1.80
CA ALA A 229 -3.65 -16.59 -0.83
C ALA A 229 -2.27 -16.01 -1.24
N ILE A 230 -1.93 -16.12 -2.53
CA ILE A 230 -0.72 -15.49 -3.08
C ILE A 230 -0.79 -13.97 -2.90
N LEU A 231 -1.90 -13.34 -3.25
CA LEU A 231 -2.07 -11.89 -3.14
C LEU A 231 -1.95 -11.41 -1.69
N LEU A 232 -2.58 -12.11 -0.74
CA LEU A 232 -2.51 -11.83 0.69
C LEU A 232 -1.05 -11.84 1.20
N SER A 233 -0.25 -12.80 0.72
CA SER A 233 1.17 -12.91 1.09
C SER A 233 2.04 -11.72 0.70
N GLN A 234 1.60 -10.94 -0.30
CA GLN A 234 2.33 -9.77 -0.81
C GLN A 234 2.10 -8.50 0.03
N THR A 235 1.14 -8.50 0.97
CA THR A 235 0.74 -7.30 1.75
C THR A 235 1.72 -6.90 2.87
N GLY A 236 2.85 -7.58 3.01
CA GLY A 236 3.90 -7.20 3.98
C GLY A 236 3.49 -7.36 5.45
N GLU A 237 2.59 -8.31 5.75
CA GLU A 237 2.09 -8.54 7.11
C GLU A 237 3.20 -8.68 8.16
N PRO A 238 3.03 -8.11 9.37
CA PRO A 238 3.93 -8.38 10.48
C PRO A 238 3.98 -9.89 10.76
N ILE A 239 5.17 -10.42 10.96
CA ILE A 239 5.45 -11.81 11.42
C ILE A 239 4.50 -12.31 12.53
N ALA A 240 3.96 -11.41 13.37
CA ALA A 240 3.09 -11.76 14.48
C ALA A 240 1.69 -12.27 14.07
N THR A 241 1.17 -11.90 12.90
CA THR A 241 -0.18 -12.30 12.48
C THR A 241 -0.21 -13.65 11.77
N ASN A 242 0.84 -14.05 11.03
CA ASN A 242 0.99 -15.33 10.30
C ASN A 242 -0.20 -15.80 9.41
N ILE A 243 -1.27 -15.02 9.28
CA ILE A 243 -2.50 -15.38 8.53
C ILE A 243 -2.15 -15.73 7.08
N ALA A 244 -1.35 -14.89 6.41
CA ALA A 244 -0.95 -15.15 5.03
C ALA A 244 -0.22 -16.49 4.85
N ARG A 245 0.63 -16.87 5.80
CA ARG A 245 1.36 -18.16 5.76
C ARG A 245 0.41 -19.32 5.99
N GLU A 246 -0.43 -19.25 7.01
CA GLU A 246 -1.42 -20.29 7.32
C GLU A 246 -2.35 -20.56 6.13
N LYS A 247 -2.82 -19.50 5.46
CA LYS A 247 -3.65 -19.65 4.25
C LYS A 247 -2.89 -20.25 3.09
N LEU A 248 -1.63 -19.86 2.88
CA LEU A 248 -0.78 -20.47 1.86
C LEU A 248 -0.48 -21.95 2.13
N GLU A 249 -0.27 -22.34 3.39
CA GLU A 249 -0.06 -23.74 3.79
C GLU A 249 -1.29 -24.58 3.46
N VAL A 250 -2.49 -24.13 3.84
CA VAL A 250 -3.76 -24.81 3.51
C VAL A 250 -3.93 -25.00 1.99
N VAL A 251 -3.63 -23.96 1.20
CA VAL A 251 -3.73 -24.05 -0.27
C VAL A 251 -2.63 -24.97 -0.84
N ALA A 252 -1.41 -24.92 -0.30
CA ALA A 252 -0.30 -25.75 -0.76
C ALA A 252 -0.55 -27.24 -0.47
N GLU A 253 -1.16 -27.56 0.66
CA GLU A 253 -1.58 -28.92 1.02
C GLU A 253 -2.68 -29.44 0.08
N ALA A 254 -3.66 -28.59 -0.26
CA ALA A 254 -4.73 -28.95 -1.18
C ALA A 254 -4.25 -29.07 -2.65
N HIS A 255 -3.24 -28.27 -3.03
CA HIS A 255 -2.74 -28.16 -4.41
C HIS A 255 -1.20 -28.27 -4.48
N PRO A 256 -0.61 -29.42 -4.12
CA PRO A 256 0.85 -29.58 -3.98
C PRO A 256 1.61 -29.44 -5.31
N ALA A 257 0.92 -29.65 -6.44
CA ALA A 257 1.49 -29.51 -7.78
C ALA A 257 1.52 -28.05 -8.27
N TYR A 258 0.94 -27.08 -7.54
CA TYR A 258 0.82 -25.71 -8.03
C TYR A 258 2.06 -24.88 -7.66
N PRO A 259 2.96 -24.59 -8.62
CA PRO A 259 4.30 -24.07 -8.32
C PRO A 259 4.26 -22.65 -7.77
N ASP A 260 3.28 -21.83 -8.18
CA ASP A 260 3.19 -20.44 -7.76
C ASP A 260 2.88 -20.32 -6.27
N VAL A 261 1.96 -21.14 -5.74
CA VAL A 261 1.64 -21.20 -4.30
C VAL A 261 2.85 -21.66 -3.51
N ARG A 262 3.53 -22.72 -3.98
CA ARG A 262 4.76 -23.21 -3.33
C ARG A 262 5.84 -22.13 -3.28
N SER A 263 6.03 -21.41 -4.38
CA SER A 263 6.99 -20.31 -4.46
C SER A 263 6.62 -19.16 -3.52
N ALA A 264 5.34 -18.83 -3.39
CA ALA A 264 4.84 -17.79 -2.50
C ALA A 264 5.04 -18.18 -1.03
N LEU A 265 4.76 -19.44 -0.67
CA LEU A 265 5.00 -19.97 0.67
C LEU A 265 6.48 -19.88 1.06
N ILE A 266 7.39 -20.29 0.18
CA ILE A 266 8.84 -20.19 0.42
C ILE A 266 9.27 -18.73 0.62
N ARG A 267 8.81 -17.81 -0.25
CA ARG A 267 9.10 -16.36 -0.10
C ARG A 267 8.57 -15.82 1.22
N ARG A 268 7.38 -16.27 1.64
CA ARG A 268 6.78 -15.87 2.91
C ARG A 268 7.60 -16.38 4.09
N GLN A 269 8.08 -17.63 4.06
CA GLN A 269 8.96 -18.19 5.08
C GLN A 269 10.26 -17.39 5.23
N PHE A 270 10.89 -16.98 4.12
CA PHE A 270 12.03 -16.05 4.18
C PHE A 270 11.67 -14.71 4.84
N ALA A 271 10.56 -14.09 4.42
CA ALA A 271 10.11 -12.81 4.96
C ALA A 271 9.80 -12.89 6.47
N ASP A 272 9.33 -14.04 6.93
CA ASP A 272 9.03 -14.32 8.34
C ASP A 272 10.25 -14.77 9.16
N GLY A 273 11.43 -14.94 8.53
CA GLY A 273 12.69 -15.30 9.18
C GLY A 273 12.95 -16.82 9.31
N TYR A 274 12.12 -17.65 8.70
CA TYR A 274 12.26 -19.12 8.70
C TYR A 274 13.18 -19.59 7.57
N ILE A 275 14.42 -19.08 7.57
CA ILE A 275 15.40 -19.27 6.48
C ILE A 275 15.72 -20.76 6.27
N HIS A 276 15.95 -21.51 7.35
CA HIS A 276 16.26 -22.94 7.24
C HIS A 276 15.11 -23.77 6.64
N ASP A 277 13.86 -23.47 7.02
CA ASP A 277 12.69 -24.18 6.48
C ASP A 277 12.48 -23.85 5.00
N ALA A 278 12.68 -22.58 4.62
CA ALA A 278 12.60 -22.13 3.24
C ALA A 278 13.68 -22.79 2.35
N ASN A 279 14.94 -22.82 2.82
CA ASN A 279 16.04 -23.49 2.11
C ASN A 279 15.77 -24.99 1.94
N ARG A 280 15.33 -25.68 3.01
CA ARG A 280 14.95 -27.11 2.93
C ARG A 280 13.84 -27.33 1.90
N ALA A 281 12.82 -26.48 1.87
CA ALA A 281 11.71 -26.59 0.93
C ALA A 281 12.16 -26.38 -0.53
N ILE A 282 13.12 -25.48 -0.78
CA ILE A 282 13.73 -25.29 -2.11
C ILE A 282 14.50 -26.54 -2.55
N ASP A 283 15.34 -27.09 -1.66
CA ASP A 283 16.16 -28.26 -1.96
C ASP A 283 15.30 -29.49 -2.26
N GLU A 284 14.24 -29.71 -1.47
CA GLU A 284 13.25 -30.76 -1.72
C GLU A 284 12.53 -30.58 -3.06
N TRP A 285 12.20 -29.32 -3.42
CA TRP A 285 11.58 -29.04 -4.71
C TRP A 285 12.54 -29.36 -5.87
N LEU A 286 13.78 -28.88 -5.83
CA LEU A 286 14.77 -29.14 -6.87
C LEU A 286 15.16 -30.62 -6.98
N LYS A 287 15.09 -31.37 -5.86
CA LYS A 287 15.29 -32.82 -5.86
C LYS A 287 14.18 -33.56 -6.61
N ASN A 288 12.94 -33.12 -6.41
CA ASN A 288 11.76 -33.75 -7.03
C ASN A 288 11.53 -33.29 -8.48
N ASP A 289 11.95 -32.08 -8.83
CA ASP A 289 11.82 -31.50 -10.17
C ASP A 289 13.13 -30.78 -10.58
N PRO A 290 14.16 -31.55 -10.99
CA PRO A 290 15.45 -31.00 -11.38
C PRO A 290 15.31 -30.16 -12.67
N GLY A 291 15.58 -28.85 -12.57
CA GLY A 291 15.45 -27.90 -13.69
C GLY A 291 14.25 -26.98 -13.61
N ASN A 292 13.51 -26.99 -12.49
CA ASN A 292 12.43 -26.02 -12.27
C ASN A 292 12.98 -24.59 -12.14
N ARG A 293 12.76 -23.77 -13.17
CA ARG A 293 13.25 -22.38 -13.24
C ARG A 293 12.82 -21.49 -12.07
N LEU A 294 11.65 -21.74 -11.47
CA LEU A 294 11.18 -20.93 -10.33
C LEU A 294 11.96 -21.29 -9.06
N ALA A 295 12.16 -22.59 -8.81
CA ALA A 295 12.92 -23.07 -7.66
C ALA A 295 14.41 -22.66 -7.74
N GLU A 296 15.01 -22.69 -8.94
CA GLU A 296 16.38 -22.20 -9.17
C GLU A 296 16.50 -20.72 -8.84
N LYS A 297 15.59 -19.88 -9.35
CA LYS A 297 15.57 -18.44 -9.02
C LYS A 297 15.42 -18.17 -7.53
N LEU A 298 14.62 -18.97 -6.83
CA LEU A 298 14.46 -18.83 -5.37
C LEU A 298 15.76 -19.15 -4.64
N ARG A 299 16.47 -20.21 -5.04
CA ARG A 299 17.78 -20.59 -4.48
C ARG A 299 18.83 -19.50 -4.69
N ASP A 300 18.88 -18.93 -5.90
CA ASP A 300 19.84 -17.87 -6.24
C ASP A 300 19.58 -16.61 -5.39
N ASN A 301 18.31 -16.24 -5.22
CA ASN A 301 17.92 -15.11 -4.37
C ASN A 301 18.20 -15.36 -2.88
N ALA A 302 18.02 -16.59 -2.40
CA ALA A 302 18.34 -16.96 -1.01
C ALA A 302 19.85 -16.84 -0.72
N SER A 303 20.69 -17.33 -1.64
CA SER A 303 22.16 -17.28 -1.54
C SER A 303 22.69 -15.83 -1.52
N ALA A 304 22.04 -14.93 -2.26
CA ALA A 304 22.35 -13.49 -2.25
C ALA A 304 21.96 -12.79 -0.93
N THR A 305 20.97 -13.32 -0.22
CA THR A 305 20.49 -12.75 1.05
C THR A 305 21.44 -13.11 2.21
N GLU A 306 21.96 -14.34 2.23
CA GLU A 306 22.94 -14.80 3.23
C GLU A 306 24.29 -14.07 3.13
N THR A 307 24.71 -13.68 1.92
CA THR A 307 25.97 -12.94 1.71
C THR A 307 25.91 -11.48 2.18
N HIS A 308 24.72 -10.88 2.28
CA HIS A 308 24.58 -9.51 2.81
C HIS A 308 24.49 -9.45 4.33
N GLU A 309 23.99 -10.48 5.00
CA GLU A 309 24.01 -10.55 6.48
C GLU A 309 25.38 -10.95 7.03
N GLY A 310 26.18 -11.73 6.28
CA GLY A 310 27.54 -12.12 6.65
C GLY A 310 28.60 -11.01 6.58
N VAL A 311 28.30 -9.86 5.97
CA VAL A 311 29.21 -8.68 5.91
C VAL A 311 28.93 -7.67 7.04
N ALA A 312 27.85 -7.88 7.80
CA ALA A 312 27.44 -7.02 8.91
C ALA A 312 27.72 -7.61 10.31
N ALA A 313 28.46 -8.73 10.38
CA ALA A 313 28.90 -9.36 11.62
C ALA A 313 30.35 -9.01 11.96
#